data_AF-A0A143GIX5-F1
#
_entry.id   AF-A0A143GIX5-F1
#
_cell.length_a   1.000
_cell.length_b   1.000
_cell.length_c   1.000
_cell.angle_alpha   90.00
_cell.angle_beta   90.00
_cell.angle_gamma   90.00
#
_symmetry.space_group_name_H-M   'P 1'
#
loop_
_entity.id
_entity.type
_entity.pdbx_description
1 polymer ?
#
loop_
_entity_poly.entity_id
_entity_poly.type
_entity_poly.pdbx_seq_one_letter_code
_entity_poly.pdbx_strand_id
1 'polypeptide(L)' 'MAERLALEKLAYLEFLRLLEASHFEPQRTGQAFYNHFNLHRLSDQQALAGLYAADGRQAIKLIERMFDIE' A
#
# COMPACT_ATOMS: atom_id res chain seq x y z
N MET A 1 11.48 -18.15 2.52
CA MET A 1 11.34 -17.02 1.58
C MET A 1 10.03 -17.08 0.80
N ALA A 2 9.66 -18.22 0.19
CA ALA A 2 8.39 -18.37 -0.53
C ALA A 2 7.14 -18.06 0.32
N GLU A 3 7.11 -18.49 1.58
CA GLU A 3 5.97 -18.26 2.49
C GLU A 3 5.77 -16.79 2.85
N ARG A 4 6.86 -16.04 3.00
CA ARG A 4 6.81 -14.60 3.29
C ARG A 4 6.24 -13.82 2.11
N LEU A 5 6.70 -14.14 0.89
CA LEU A 5 6.19 -13.53 -0.34
C LEU A 5 4.70 -13.81 -0.52
N ALA A 6 4.26 -15.04 -0.19
CA ALA A 6 2.85 -15.40 -0.23
C ALA A 6 2.01 -14.59 0.76
N LEU A 7 2.51 -14.36 1.98
CA LEU A 7 1.84 -13.54 2.99
C LEU A 7 1.72 -12.07 2.56
N GLU A 8 2.79 -11.49 2.02
CA GLU A 8 2.81 -10.11 1.52
C GLU A 8 1.83 -9.94 0.35
N LYS A 9 1.76 -10.91 -0.57
CA LYS A 9 0.78 -10.90 -1.66
C LYS A 9 -0.67 -11.03 -1.17
N LEU A 10 -0.94 -11.90 -0.20
CA LEU A 10 -2.28 -12.05 0.38
C LEU A 10 -2.74 -10.76 1.07
N ALA A 11 -1.87 -10.14 1.86
CA ALA A 11 -2.18 -8.88 2.52
C ALA A 11 -2.46 -7.75 1.52
N TYR A 12 -1.71 -7.68 0.42
CA TYR A 12 -1.98 -6.72 -0.65
C TYR A 12 -3.33 -6.97 -1.35
N LEU A 13 -3.66 -8.23 -1.66
CA LEU A 13 -4.94 -8.57 -2.27
C LEU A 13 -6.12 -8.21 -1.35
N GLU A 14 -5.97 -8.41 -0.04
CA GLU A 14 -6.97 -7.98 0.95
C GLU A 14 -7.14 -6.46 0.95
N PHE A 15 -6.03 -5.71 0.95
CA PHE A 15 -6.08 -4.25 0.82
C PHE A 15 -6.83 -3.80 -0.43
N LEU A 16 -6.60 -4.44 -1.59
CA LEU A 16 -7.31 -4.12 -2.84
C LEU A 16 -8.82 -4.35 -2.73
N ARG A 17 -9.27 -5.42 -2.06
CA ARG A 17 -10.71 -5.66 -1.84
C ARG A 17 -11.33 -4.58 -0.98
N LEU A 18 -10.64 -4.14 0.08
CA LEU A 18 -11.12 -3.07 0.96
C LEU A 18 -11.19 -1.73 0.21
N LEU A 19 -10.21 -1.47 -0.66
CA LEU A 19 -10.18 -0.28 -1.51
C LEU A 19 -11.35 -0.26 -2.51
N GLU A 20 -11.62 -1.37 -3.19
CA GLU A 20 -12.76 -1.50 -4.11
C GLU A 20 -14.10 -1.31 -3.39
N ALA A 21 -14.21 -1.81 -2.15
CA ALA A 21 -15.38 -1.61 -1.30
C ALA A 21 -15.44 -0.23 -0.62
N SER A 22 -14.59 0.73 -1.01
CA SER A 22 -14.58 2.12 -0.53
C SER A 22 -14.39 2.28 0.99
N HIS A 23 -13.74 1.32 1.66
CA HIS A 23 -13.51 1.37 3.12
C HIS A 23 -12.57 2.49 3.57
N PHE A 24 -11.84 3.11 2.64
CA PHE A 24 -10.80 4.08 2.96
C PHE A 24 -11.19 5.53 2.64
N GLU A 25 -12.36 5.79 2.07
CA GLU A 25 -12.82 7.16 1.80
C GLU A 25 -12.89 7.99 3.09
N PRO A 26 -12.43 9.25 3.10
CA PRO A 26 -12.01 10.06 1.95
C PRO A 26 -10.49 10.04 1.65
N GLN A 27 -9.76 9.01 2.10
CA GLN A 27 -8.30 8.95 1.94
C GLN A 27 -7.90 8.68 0.50
N ARG A 28 -6.81 9.33 0.06
CA ARG A 28 -6.13 8.92 -1.17
C ARG A 28 -5.64 7.48 -1.04
N THR A 29 -5.58 6.76 -2.15
CA THR A 29 -5.17 5.34 -2.17
C THR A 29 -3.81 5.11 -1.48
N GLY A 30 -2.82 5.99 -1.72
CA GLY A 30 -1.50 5.87 -1.11
C GLY A 30 -1.49 6.19 0.39
N GLN A 31 -2.31 7.14 0.82
CA GLN A 31 -2.53 7.44 2.24
C GLN A 31 -3.21 6.26 2.94
N ALA A 32 -4.21 5.65 2.31
CA ALA A 32 -4.91 4.48 2.84
C ALA A 32 -3.96 3.30 3.04
N PHE A 33 -3.13 2.98 2.04
CA PHE A 33 -2.12 1.93 2.14
C PHE A 33 -1.12 2.21 3.28
N TYR A 34 -0.59 3.44 3.32
CA TYR A 34 0.35 3.88 4.34
C TYR A 34 -0.20 3.72 5.76
N ASN A 35 -1.48 4.08 5.97
CA ASN A 35 -2.14 3.96 7.26
C ASN A 35 -2.49 2.51 7.60
N HIS A 36 -3.05 1.77 6.64
CA HIS A 36 -3.48 0.37 6.83
C HIS A 36 -2.32 -0.54 7.27
N PHE A 37 -1.14 -0.36 6.67
CA PHE A 37 0.07 -1.13 7.01
C PHE A 37 0.96 -0.47 8.06
N ASN A 38 0.51 0.63 8.69
CA ASN A 38 1.25 1.37 9.72
C ASN A 38 2.67 1.78 9.29
N LEU A 39 2.84 2.21 8.04
CA LEU A 39 4.15 2.53 7.46
C LEU A 39 4.83 3.73 8.14
N HIS A 40 4.09 4.53 8.92
CA HIS A 40 4.64 5.56 9.79
C HIS A 40 5.64 5.03 10.85
N ARG A 41 5.65 3.72 11.09
CA ARG A 41 6.57 3.05 12.03
C ARG A 41 7.92 2.69 11.39
N LEU A 42 8.04 2.82 10.06
CA LEU A 42 9.28 2.53 9.35
C LEU A 42 10.26 3.71 9.45
N SER A 43 11.56 3.41 9.42
CA SER A 43 12.61 4.42 9.61
C SER A 43 12.78 5.37 8.43
N ASP A 44 12.50 4.91 7.21
CA ASP A 44 12.65 5.70 5.97
C ASP A 44 11.31 6.34 5.56
N GLN A 45 10.96 7.44 6.21
CA GLN A 45 9.77 8.21 5.89
C GLN A 45 9.91 9.05 4.60
N GLN A 46 11.13 9.31 4.15
CA GLN A 46 11.36 10.14 2.96
C GLN A 46 10.94 9.38 1.69
N ALA A 47 11.26 8.08 1.61
CA ALA A 47 10.78 7.22 0.53
C ALA A 47 9.24 7.07 0.53
N LEU A 48 8.61 7.12 1.71
CA LEU A 48 7.16 6.92 1.87
C LEU A 48 6.32 8.18 1.63
N ALA A 49 6.92 9.37 1.69
CA ALA A 49 6.20 10.63 1.46
C ALA A 49 5.54 10.69 0.07
N GLY A 50 6.23 10.18 -0.95
CA GLY A 50 5.71 10.10 -2.32
C GLY A 50 4.52 9.14 -2.44
N LEU A 51 4.58 8.00 -1.74
CA LEU A 51 3.47 7.06 -1.66
C LEU A 51 2.27 7.67 -0.94
N TYR A 52 2.47 8.30 0.22
CA TYR A 52 1.40 8.91 1.00
C TYR A 52 0.62 10.00 0.23
N ALA A 53 1.32 10.75 -0.63
CA ALA A 53 0.72 11.80 -1.45
C ALA A 53 0.00 11.27 -2.70
N ALA A 54 0.34 10.07 -3.17
CA ALA A 54 -0.20 9.52 -4.41
C ALA A 54 -1.65 9.02 -4.26
N ASP A 55 -2.39 9.04 -5.36
CA ASP A 55 -3.78 8.59 -5.40
C ASP A 55 -4.09 7.68 -6.60
N GLY A 56 -5.17 6.92 -6.48
CA GLY A 56 -5.69 5.99 -7.47
C GLY A 56 -4.60 5.13 -8.09
N ARG A 57 -4.58 5.07 -9.43
CA ARG A 57 -3.64 4.23 -10.19
C ARG A 57 -2.17 4.63 -9.99
N GLN A 58 -1.86 5.87 -9.66
CA GLN A 58 -0.48 6.28 -9.39
C GLN A 58 0.04 5.64 -8.09
N ALA A 59 -0.78 5.62 -7.04
CA ALA A 59 -0.44 4.96 -5.79
C ALA A 59 -0.23 3.45 -5.98
N ILE A 60 -1.14 2.79 -6.71
CA ILE A 60 -1.04 1.35 -7.01
C ILE A 60 0.29 1.00 -7.67
N LYS A 61 0.69 1.73 -8.72
CA LYS A 61 1.99 1.50 -9.39
C LYS A 61 3.20 1.71 -8.48
N LEU A 62 3.12 2.67 -7.55
CA LEU A 62 4.20 2.90 -6.58
C LEU A 62 4.29 1.76 -5.57
N ILE A 63 3.15 1.25 -5.09
CA ILE A 63 3.09 0.10 -4.17
C ILE A 63 3.70 -1.14 -4.84
N GLU A 64 3.24 -1.48 -6.04
CA GLU A 64 3.72 -2.64 -6.80
C GLU A 64 5.25 -2.58 -7.00
N ARG A 65 5.78 -1.40 -7.31
CA ARG A 65 7.22 -1.19 -7.49
C ARG A 65 8.02 -1.21 -6.19
N MET A 66 7.50 -0.64 -5.10
CA MET A 66 8.24 -0.52 -3.84
C MET A 66 8.29 -1.84 -3.06
N PHE A 67 7.29 -2.70 -3.26
CA PHE A 67 7.14 -3.96 -2.53
C PHE A 67 7.32 -5.20 -3.43
N ASP A 68 7.84 -5.01 -4.65
CA ASP A 68 8.06 -6.08 -5.65
C ASP A 68 6.82 -6.98 -5.84
N ILE A 69 5.65 -6.36 -5.92
CA ILE A 69 4.38 -7.05 -6.13
C ILE A 69 4.08 -7.07 -7.63
N GLU A 70 4.37 -8.21 -8.26
CA GLU A 70 3.99 -8.53 -9.66
C GLU A 70 2.66 -9.32 -9.76
#